data_AF-A0A2M7KVJ2-F1
#
_entry.id   AF-A0A2M7KVJ2-F1
#
_cell.length_a   1.000
_cell.length_b   1.000
_cell.length_c   1.000
_cell.angle_alpha   90.00
_cell.angle_beta   90.00
_cell.angle_gamma   90.00
#
_symmetry.space_group_name_H-M   'P 1'
#
loop_
_entity.id
_entity.type
_entity.pdbx_description
1 polymer ?
#
loop_
_entity_poly.entity_id
_entity_poly.type
_entity_poly.pdbx_seq_one_letter_code
_entity_poly.pdbx_strand_id
1 'polypeptide(L)'
;MGRLEAGFSPTRGVFVCLDTIPIIERSDFLVRNETWKQVVARLGRGKVTVAKNGWGGPPEITVRSADTENGDFRFWYRLTIEKETEVEVRFAYKWKGKEPVRLEYCAGLLATNPTKGAAYIAALGDQDRPGNLPLGVPSLRWLTAPFEFSFDRLALESRLGVLSLEVTADQPLKFRRESDDTDEYHAGSMGFWAGWPNAAVAPDSAGAVTYRLRLPRSSTRKWISPHPGGRDTGGEPVAVPDALAPALKNLVLIPAPQQMEPLEQDFVLNEDTRLLVPASATAAELRATDEIRACLRERFGLSLRVVDSLGAGGATNCLVVGQPLWSPEAAALCRREGVQVTPYDPGPEGYELVVRPDYVLLVGADTAGCYYGAQTLKQLIDVRPDERLVLRGARVRDWPDFGFRGVHLLADDYALEWQTQLISNVLAPLKTNNLILECEYGKWDSHPELAQPWGMSKEDMRQLKAVAEKHFMR
;
A
#
# COMPACT_ATOMS: atom_id res chain seq x y z
N MET A 1 13.70 7.39 -2.31
CA MET A 1 13.41 8.39 -3.37
C MET A 1 12.14 7.92 -4.06
N GLY A 2 11.14 8.77 -4.22
CA GLY A 2 9.84 8.34 -4.71
C GLY A 2 9.87 8.03 -6.20
N ARG A 3 9.57 6.80 -6.63
CA ARG A 3 9.55 6.46 -8.07
C ARG A 3 8.11 6.56 -8.58
N LEU A 4 7.84 7.62 -9.34
CA LEU A 4 6.62 7.75 -10.13
C LEU A 4 6.75 6.89 -11.39
N GLU A 5 5.78 6.02 -11.60
CA GLU A 5 5.62 5.22 -12.80
C GLU A 5 4.29 5.55 -13.47
N ALA A 6 4.32 5.92 -14.73
CA ALA A 6 3.12 6.09 -15.55
C ALA A 6 3.30 5.35 -16.87
N GLY A 7 2.25 4.68 -17.31
CA GLY A 7 2.32 3.82 -18.48
C GLY A 7 0.97 3.65 -19.16
N PHE A 8 0.99 2.93 -20.28
CA PHE A 8 -0.20 2.51 -20.99
C PHE A 8 -0.12 1.02 -21.31
N SER A 9 -1.23 0.31 -21.13
CA SER A 9 -1.41 -1.07 -21.61
C SER A 9 -2.68 -1.15 -22.46
N PRO A 10 -2.70 -1.91 -23.57
CA PRO A 10 -3.90 -2.10 -24.39
C PRO A 10 -5.12 -2.62 -23.61
N THR A 11 -4.92 -3.35 -22.52
CA THR A 11 -6.00 -3.92 -21.70
C THR A 11 -6.36 -3.10 -20.47
N ARG A 12 -5.49 -2.16 -20.06
CA ARG A 12 -5.63 -1.37 -18.82
C ARG A 12 -5.74 0.14 -19.08
N GLY A 13 -5.49 0.57 -20.31
CA GLY A 13 -5.26 1.96 -20.65
C GLY A 13 -4.08 2.56 -19.90
N VAL A 14 -4.17 3.86 -19.65
CA VAL A 14 -3.28 4.61 -18.76
C VAL A 14 -3.39 4.10 -17.33
N PHE A 15 -2.24 3.87 -16.71
CA PHE A 15 -2.09 3.58 -15.28
C PHE A 15 -1.00 4.48 -14.69
N VAL A 16 -1.12 4.79 -13.39
CA VAL A 16 -0.15 5.59 -12.65
C VAL A 16 0.07 4.99 -11.27
N CYS A 17 1.33 4.79 -10.90
CA CYS A 17 1.78 4.28 -9.61
C CYS A 17 2.77 5.26 -8.96
N LEU A 18 2.70 5.40 -7.64
CA LEU A 18 3.70 6.10 -6.83
C LEU A 18 4.31 5.10 -5.85
N ASP A 19 5.61 4.82 -5.93
CA ASP A 19 6.28 3.85 -5.06
C ASP A 19 5.57 2.49 -5.05
N THR A 20 5.16 1.98 -6.22
CA THR A 20 4.33 0.76 -6.42
C THR A 20 2.88 0.84 -5.95
N ILE A 21 2.47 1.92 -5.28
CA ILE A 21 1.09 2.13 -4.85
C ILE A 21 0.27 2.62 -6.06
N PRO A 22 -0.79 1.91 -6.47
CA PRO A 22 -1.62 2.34 -7.58
C PRO A 22 -2.34 3.64 -7.21
N ILE A 23 -2.29 4.62 -8.11
CA ILE A 23 -3.04 5.86 -8.02
C ILE A 23 -4.19 5.85 -9.02
N ILE A 24 -3.85 5.67 -10.31
CA ILE A 24 -4.82 5.38 -11.37
C ILE A 24 -4.63 3.91 -11.72
N GLU A 25 -5.63 3.09 -11.38
CA GLU A 25 -5.58 1.66 -11.65
C GLU A 25 -5.80 1.35 -13.12
N ARG A 26 -6.60 2.14 -13.83
CA ARG A 26 -6.85 1.99 -15.27
C ARG A 26 -7.52 3.24 -15.81
N SER A 27 -7.50 3.37 -17.12
CA SER A 27 -8.39 4.26 -17.88
C SER A 27 -8.97 3.47 -19.04
N ASP A 28 -10.09 3.92 -19.58
CA ASP A 28 -10.80 3.21 -20.64
C ASP A 28 -11.65 4.19 -21.45
N PHE A 29 -12.15 3.74 -22.60
CA PHE A 29 -13.24 4.38 -23.29
C PHE A 29 -14.14 3.35 -23.97
N LEU A 30 -15.41 3.70 -24.09
CA LEU A 30 -16.43 2.94 -24.80
C LEU A 30 -17.25 3.89 -25.67
N VAL A 31 -17.37 3.54 -26.95
CA VAL A 31 -18.19 4.26 -27.92
C VAL A 31 -19.35 3.39 -28.33
N ARG A 32 -20.57 3.89 -28.19
CA ARG A 32 -21.80 3.21 -28.60
C ARG A 32 -22.64 4.09 -29.52
N ASN A 33 -23.52 3.45 -30.29
CA ASN A 33 -24.58 4.18 -30.98
C ASN A 33 -25.55 4.84 -29.98
N GLU A 34 -26.40 5.75 -30.44
CA GLU A 34 -27.31 6.50 -29.53
C GLU A 34 -28.27 5.61 -28.74
N THR A 35 -28.66 4.45 -29.28
CA THR A 35 -29.56 3.52 -28.59
C THR A 35 -28.84 2.67 -27.54
N TRP A 36 -27.54 2.84 -27.33
CA TRP A 36 -26.71 2.06 -26.40
C TRP A 36 -26.65 0.55 -26.69
N LYS A 37 -27.09 0.11 -27.88
CA LYS A 37 -27.22 -1.31 -28.26
C LYS A 37 -26.00 -1.85 -29.01
N GLN A 38 -25.27 -0.99 -29.71
CA GLN A 38 -24.14 -1.39 -30.55
C GLN A 38 -22.86 -0.72 -30.06
N VAL A 39 -21.83 -1.53 -29.81
CA VAL A 39 -20.46 -1.05 -29.55
C VAL A 39 -19.81 -0.69 -30.87
N VAL A 40 -19.46 0.58 -31.02
CA VAL A 40 -18.77 1.15 -32.19
C VAL A 40 -17.26 1.00 -32.04
N ALA A 41 -16.72 1.37 -30.87
CA ALA A 41 -15.31 1.24 -30.53
C ALA A 41 -15.15 1.07 -29.01
N ARG A 42 -14.05 0.44 -28.58
CA ARG A 42 -13.66 0.33 -27.17
C ARG A 42 -12.16 0.13 -27.06
N LEU A 43 -11.57 0.48 -25.92
CA LEU A 43 -10.21 0.08 -25.62
C LEU A 43 -10.10 -1.47 -25.52
N GLY A 44 -8.93 -2.00 -25.85
CA GLY A 44 -8.65 -3.44 -25.88
C GLY A 44 -9.19 -4.18 -27.11
N ARG A 45 -9.95 -3.52 -27.99
CA ARG A 45 -10.36 -4.05 -29.30
C ARG A 45 -9.64 -3.29 -30.41
N GLY A 46 -8.90 -4.01 -31.24
CA GLY A 46 -8.08 -3.43 -32.31
C GLY A 46 -6.63 -3.15 -31.89
N LYS A 47 -5.77 -2.93 -32.88
CA LYS A 47 -4.34 -2.67 -32.73
C LYS A 47 -4.10 -1.21 -32.41
N VAL A 48 -3.14 -1.00 -31.53
CA VAL A 48 -2.61 0.32 -31.18
C VAL A 48 -1.10 0.33 -31.40
N THR A 49 -0.57 1.46 -31.84
CA THR A 49 0.87 1.71 -31.87
C THR A 49 1.24 2.49 -30.62
N VAL A 50 2.18 1.97 -29.82
CA VAL A 50 2.73 2.62 -28.63
C VAL A 50 4.17 3.02 -28.94
N ALA A 51 4.49 4.30 -28.80
CA ALA A 51 5.85 4.81 -28.94
C ALA A 51 6.28 5.52 -27.65
N LYS A 52 7.52 5.24 -27.21
CA LYS A 52 8.13 5.86 -26.04
C LYS A 52 9.31 6.72 -26.49
N ASN A 53 9.29 8.00 -26.14
CA ASN A 53 10.34 8.96 -26.48
C ASN A 53 10.94 9.54 -25.20
N GLY A 54 12.27 9.64 -25.12
CA GLY A 54 12.98 10.14 -23.94
C GLY A 54 14.20 11.02 -24.23
N TRP A 55 14.43 11.41 -25.49
CA TRP A 55 15.61 12.19 -25.89
C TRP A 55 15.26 13.68 -25.98
N GLY A 56 15.85 14.49 -25.09
CA GLY A 56 15.79 15.97 -25.14
C GLY A 56 14.56 16.61 -24.47
N GLY A 57 13.75 15.86 -23.71
CA GLY A 57 12.56 16.35 -23.01
C GLY A 57 12.03 15.33 -21.98
N PRO A 58 10.93 15.64 -21.25
CA PRO A 58 10.32 14.72 -20.30
C PRO A 58 9.90 13.40 -20.97
N PRO A 59 10.01 12.24 -20.28
CA PRO A 59 9.59 10.97 -20.82
C PRO A 59 8.15 11.02 -21.31
N GLU A 60 7.94 10.56 -22.54
CA GLU A 60 6.66 10.65 -23.23
C GLU A 60 6.24 9.30 -23.78
N ILE A 61 4.95 8.98 -23.61
CA ILE A 61 4.30 7.81 -24.21
C ILE A 61 3.19 8.31 -25.12
N THR A 62 3.27 7.95 -26.40
CA THR A 62 2.20 8.21 -27.36
C THR A 62 1.54 6.91 -27.78
N VAL A 63 0.21 6.92 -27.83
CA VAL A 63 -0.60 5.78 -28.28
C VAL A 63 -1.52 6.24 -29.37
N ARG A 64 -1.61 5.49 -30.46
CA ARG A 64 -2.50 5.79 -31.59
C ARG A 64 -3.25 4.54 -32.00
N SER A 65 -4.55 4.65 -32.26
CA SER A 65 -5.31 3.59 -32.92
C SER A 65 -4.77 3.32 -34.33
N ALA A 66 -4.69 2.06 -34.73
CA ALA A 66 -4.34 1.69 -36.11
C ALA A 66 -5.37 2.25 -37.11
N ASP A 67 -4.89 2.63 -38.31
CA ASP A 67 -5.72 3.26 -39.33
C ASP A 67 -6.87 2.38 -39.85
N THR A 68 -6.79 1.06 -39.65
CA THR A 68 -7.61 0.04 -40.34
C THR A 68 -8.60 -0.72 -39.46
N GLU A 69 -8.54 -0.63 -38.12
CA GLU A 69 -9.27 -1.57 -37.24
C GLU A 69 -10.44 -0.96 -36.43
N ASN A 70 -10.55 0.37 -36.31
CA ASN A 70 -11.59 1.02 -35.48
C ASN A 70 -12.67 1.79 -36.28
N GLY A 71 -12.75 1.56 -37.59
CA GLY A 71 -13.73 2.21 -38.45
C GLY A 71 -13.63 3.75 -38.41
N ASP A 72 -14.77 4.41 -38.33
CA ASP A 72 -14.91 5.86 -38.31
C ASP A 72 -14.41 6.52 -37.01
N PHE A 73 -14.09 5.76 -35.96
CA PHE A 73 -13.59 6.30 -34.69
C PHE A 73 -12.07 6.09 -34.54
N ARG A 74 -11.34 7.18 -34.36
CA ARG A 74 -9.88 7.18 -34.11
C ARG A 74 -9.57 7.85 -32.79
N PHE A 75 -8.56 7.35 -32.09
CA PHE A 75 -8.14 7.92 -30.81
C PHE A 75 -6.62 7.99 -30.64
N TRP A 76 -6.20 8.88 -29.75
CA TRP A 76 -4.81 9.13 -29.42
C TRP A 76 -4.67 9.38 -27.92
N TYR A 77 -3.67 8.76 -27.30
CA TYR A 77 -3.16 9.18 -26.00
C TYR A 77 -1.79 9.81 -26.14
N ARG A 78 -1.54 10.83 -25.33
CA ARG A 78 -0.20 11.38 -25.08
C ARG A 78 -0.04 11.50 -23.57
N LEU A 79 0.94 10.81 -23.01
CA LEU A 79 1.28 10.86 -21.60
C LEU A 79 2.66 11.48 -21.48
N THR A 80 2.79 12.50 -20.63
CA THR A 80 4.05 13.19 -20.37
C THR A 80 4.34 13.14 -18.88
N ILE A 81 5.52 12.65 -18.52
CA ILE A 81 6.00 12.66 -17.12
C ILE A 81 6.84 13.93 -16.95
N GLU A 82 6.20 15.04 -16.58
CA GLU A 82 6.83 16.37 -16.55
C GLU A 82 7.85 16.51 -15.41
N LYS A 83 7.63 15.83 -14.28
CA LYS A 83 8.47 15.84 -13.07
C LYS A 83 8.39 14.48 -12.36
N GLU A 84 9.18 14.30 -11.30
CA GLU A 84 9.10 13.11 -10.40
C GLU A 84 7.72 12.89 -9.73
N THR A 85 6.76 13.81 -9.88
CA THR A 85 5.46 13.81 -9.18
C THR A 85 4.30 14.26 -10.05
N GLU A 86 4.49 14.44 -11.35
CA GLU A 86 3.50 15.07 -12.22
C GLU A 86 3.37 14.30 -13.53
N VAL A 87 2.13 13.89 -13.84
CA VAL A 87 1.77 13.20 -15.07
C VAL A 87 0.71 14.02 -15.77
N GLU A 88 0.98 14.45 -17.00
CA GLU A 88 -0.03 14.99 -17.90
C GLU A 88 -0.51 13.88 -18.84
N VAL A 89 -1.82 13.76 -19.01
CA VAL A 89 -2.43 12.83 -19.96
C VAL A 89 -3.38 13.60 -20.85
N ARG A 90 -3.21 13.45 -22.17
CA ARG A 90 -4.14 13.93 -23.18
C ARG A 90 -4.77 12.74 -23.89
N PHE A 91 -6.09 12.65 -23.83
CA PHE A 91 -6.90 11.79 -24.67
C PHE A 91 -7.57 12.62 -25.76
N ALA A 92 -7.40 12.24 -27.01
CA ALA A 92 -8.06 12.88 -28.15
C ALA A 92 -8.74 11.84 -29.01
N TYR A 93 -9.82 12.22 -29.68
CA TYR A 93 -10.55 11.35 -30.60
C TYR A 93 -11.07 12.11 -31.82
N LYS A 94 -11.37 11.36 -32.87
CA LYS A 94 -12.06 11.83 -34.07
C LYS A 94 -13.11 10.81 -34.49
N TRP A 95 -14.31 11.28 -34.79
CA TRP A 95 -15.43 10.49 -35.29
C TRP A 95 -15.79 10.95 -36.70
N LYS A 96 -15.71 10.05 -37.68
CA LYS A 96 -16.05 10.31 -39.09
C LYS A 96 -17.39 9.72 -39.54
N GLY A 97 -18.13 9.10 -38.62
CA GLY A 97 -19.36 8.43 -38.97
C GLY A 97 -20.48 9.41 -39.24
N LYS A 98 -21.49 8.95 -39.98
CA LYS A 98 -22.63 9.78 -40.42
C LYS A 98 -23.67 10.02 -39.33
N GLU A 99 -23.73 9.13 -38.33
CA GLU A 99 -24.66 9.20 -37.22
C GLU A 99 -23.94 9.61 -35.93
N PRO A 100 -24.61 10.31 -35.00
CA PRO A 100 -24.04 10.62 -33.69
C PRO A 100 -23.79 9.35 -32.86
N VAL A 101 -22.79 9.42 -31.98
CA VAL A 101 -22.43 8.34 -31.05
C VAL A 101 -22.31 8.87 -29.62
N ARG A 102 -22.30 7.95 -28.67
CA ARG A 102 -22.09 8.21 -27.24
C ARG A 102 -20.72 7.70 -26.82
N LEU A 103 -19.94 8.56 -26.21
CA LEU A 103 -18.62 8.27 -25.67
C LEU A 103 -18.67 8.24 -24.15
N GLU A 104 -18.42 7.08 -23.56
CA GLU A 104 -18.04 6.97 -22.16
C GLU A 104 -16.51 6.93 -22.08
N TYR A 105 -15.92 7.94 -21.46
CA TYR A 105 -14.48 8.05 -21.31
C TYR A 105 -14.10 8.04 -19.84
N CYS A 106 -13.31 7.07 -19.42
CA CYS A 106 -12.72 7.00 -18.08
C CYS A 106 -11.30 7.56 -18.16
N ALA A 107 -11.08 8.77 -17.64
CA ALA A 107 -9.76 9.37 -17.49
C ALA A 107 -8.93 8.62 -16.43
N GLY A 108 -9.59 8.08 -15.41
CA GLY A 108 -8.94 7.22 -14.45
C GLY A 108 -9.91 6.63 -13.44
N LEU A 109 -9.73 5.34 -13.14
CA LEU A 109 -10.26 4.72 -11.95
C LEU A 109 -9.24 4.90 -10.82
N LEU A 110 -9.52 5.81 -9.90
CA LEU A 110 -8.64 6.09 -8.77
C LEU A 110 -8.72 4.97 -7.75
N ALA A 111 -7.55 4.49 -7.32
CA ALA A 111 -7.44 3.46 -6.30
C ALA A 111 -8.10 3.92 -4.98
N THR A 112 -8.90 3.06 -4.38
CA THR A 112 -9.65 3.37 -3.15
C THR A 112 -8.75 3.46 -1.93
N ASN A 113 -7.69 2.66 -1.81
CA ASN A 113 -6.86 2.67 -0.61
C ASN A 113 -6.21 4.03 -0.27
N PRO A 114 -5.61 4.77 -1.23
CA PRO A 114 -5.08 6.10 -0.94
C PRO A 114 -6.18 7.15 -0.70
N THR A 115 -7.39 6.98 -1.24
CA THR A 115 -8.40 8.05 -1.35
C THR A 115 -9.69 7.84 -0.53
N LYS A 116 -9.99 6.63 -0.06
CA LYS A 116 -11.24 6.35 0.69
C LYS A 116 -11.29 7.17 1.99
N GLY A 117 -12.42 7.84 2.19
CA GLY A 117 -12.60 8.75 3.31
C GLY A 117 -11.88 10.09 3.16
N ALA A 118 -11.11 10.35 2.09
CA ALA A 118 -10.34 11.59 1.96
C ALA A 118 -11.26 12.82 1.87
N ALA A 119 -10.84 13.91 2.50
CA ALA A 119 -11.42 15.21 2.25
C ALA A 119 -11.07 15.64 0.82
N TYR A 120 -12.00 16.32 0.16
CA TYR A 120 -11.79 16.86 -1.17
C TYR A 120 -12.27 18.30 -1.29
N ILE A 121 -11.68 19.01 -2.26
CA ILE A 121 -12.20 20.26 -2.80
C ILE A 121 -12.29 20.08 -4.31
N ALA A 122 -13.50 20.16 -4.84
CA ALA A 122 -13.77 20.11 -6.28
C ALA A 122 -14.17 21.51 -6.75
N ALA A 123 -13.45 22.06 -7.72
CA ALA A 123 -13.77 23.34 -8.34
C ALA A 123 -14.38 23.13 -9.73
N LEU A 124 -15.46 23.84 -10.02
CA LEU A 124 -16.06 23.97 -11.35
C LEU A 124 -16.18 25.45 -11.69
N GLY A 125 -15.37 25.94 -12.62
CA GLY A 125 -15.16 27.39 -12.78
C GLY A 125 -14.70 28.06 -11.48
N ASP A 126 -15.48 29.03 -10.99
CA ASP A 126 -15.22 29.79 -9.76
C ASP A 126 -15.94 29.20 -8.52
N GLN A 127 -16.62 28.06 -8.65
CA GLN A 127 -17.36 27.43 -7.56
C GLN A 127 -16.57 26.28 -6.95
N ASP A 128 -16.25 26.39 -5.66
CA ASP A 128 -15.64 25.31 -4.88
C ASP A 128 -16.69 24.49 -4.12
N ARG A 129 -16.51 23.18 -4.16
CA ARG A 129 -17.32 22.19 -3.44
C ARG A 129 -16.41 21.35 -2.54
N PRO A 130 -16.35 21.64 -1.23
CA PRO A 130 -15.68 20.77 -0.27
C PRO A 130 -16.55 19.57 0.07
N GLY A 131 -15.94 18.46 0.48
CA GLY A 131 -16.64 17.29 1.00
C GLY A 131 -15.69 16.18 1.43
N ASN A 132 -16.25 15.02 1.75
CA ASN A 132 -15.48 13.82 2.04
C ASN A 132 -15.88 12.69 1.08
N LEU A 133 -14.89 11.92 0.62
CA LEU A 133 -15.11 10.74 -0.18
C LEU A 133 -15.73 9.63 0.69
N PRO A 134 -16.71 8.86 0.18
CA PRO A 134 -17.32 7.76 0.95
C PRO A 134 -16.28 6.67 1.30
N LEU A 135 -16.43 6.06 2.48
CA LEU A 135 -15.51 5.03 2.99
C LEU A 135 -15.61 3.66 2.28
N GLY A 136 -16.59 3.48 1.39
CA GLY A 136 -16.87 2.22 0.71
C GLY A 136 -17.61 1.25 1.64
N VAL A 137 -18.94 1.24 1.58
CA VAL A 137 -19.77 0.19 2.21
C VAL A 137 -20.49 -0.54 1.07
N PRO A 138 -20.05 -1.76 0.69
CA PRO A 138 -20.57 -2.48 -0.48
C PRO A 138 -22.06 -2.81 -0.40
N SER A 139 -22.63 -2.95 0.81
CA SER A 139 -23.92 -3.61 1.02
C SER A 139 -25.17 -2.71 1.07
N LEU A 140 -25.04 -1.38 0.96
CA LEU A 140 -26.14 -0.43 1.20
C LEU A 140 -26.44 0.50 0.01
N ARG A 141 -26.32 0.00 -1.23
CA ARG A 141 -26.55 0.78 -2.46
C ARG A 141 -27.96 1.39 -2.53
N TRP A 142 -28.99 0.67 -2.09
CA TRP A 142 -30.39 1.14 -2.08
C TRP A 142 -30.67 2.23 -1.04
N LEU A 143 -29.75 2.42 -0.09
CA LEU A 143 -29.89 3.35 1.04
C LEU A 143 -28.93 4.54 0.95
N THR A 144 -28.01 4.55 -0.03
CA THR A 144 -27.02 5.63 -0.19
C THR A 144 -27.30 6.44 -1.44
N ALA A 145 -27.40 7.77 -1.29
CA ALA A 145 -27.56 8.68 -2.41
C ALA A 145 -26.40 8.51 -3.41
N PRO A 146 -26.64 8.69 -4.72
CA PRO A 146 -25.59 8.65 -5.73
C PRO A 146 -24.53 9.72 -5.43
N PHE A 147 -23.27 9.30 -5.38
CA PHE A 147 -22.13 10.19 -5.19
C PHE A 147 -21.54 10.53 -6.55
N GLU A 148 -21.90 11.71 -7.08
CA GLU A 148 -21.41 12.24 -8.34
C GLU A 148 -21.30 13.78 -8.29
N PHE A 149 -20.25 14.34 -8.88
CA PHE A 149 -20.10 15.77 -9.13
C PHE A 149 -19.19 16.05 -10.33
N SER A 150 -19.33 17.22 -10.95
CA SER A 150 -18.44 17.69 -12.02
C SER A 150 -17.30 18.55 -11.46
N PHE A 151 -16.14 18.54 -12.12
CA PHE A 151 -14.97 19.33 -11.73
C PHE A 151 -14.06 19.67 -12.93
N ASP A 152 -13.45 20.85 -12.85
CA ASP A 152 -12.27 21.25 -13.64
C ASP A 152 -10.99 21.09 -12.81
N ARG A 153 -11.09 21.23 -11.49
CA ARG A 153 -9.99 20.95 -10.56
C ARG A 153 -10.50 20.11 -9.39
N LEU A 154 -9.74 19.11 -8.99
CA LEU A 154 -10.04 18.27 -7.83
C LEU A 154 -8.77 18.12 -6.99
N ALA A 155 -8.83 18.49 -5.72
CA ALA A 155 -7.79 18.20 -4.74
C ALA A 155 -8.33 17.19 -3.72
N LEU A 156 -7.56 16.12 -3.46
CA LEU A 156 -7.87 15.06 -2.51
C LEU A 156 -6.77 15.01 -1.43
N GLU A 157 -7.18 15.08 -0.16
CA GLU A 157 -6.28 14.85 0.97
C GLU A 157 -6.08 13.34 1.18
N SER A 158 -5.27 12.74 0.32
CA SER A 158 -5.00 11.29 0.34
C SER A 158 -4.05 10.90 1.47
N ARG A 159 -3.96 9.59 1.75
CA ARG A 159 -2.97 9.01 2.68
C ARG A 159 -1.51 9.25 2.25
N LEU A 160 -1.29 9.63 1.00
CA LEU A 160 0.05 9.89 0.47
C LEU A 160 0.43 11.38 0.57
N GLY A 161 -0.54 12.25 0.90
CA GLY A 161 -0.47 13.71 0.76
C GLY A 161 -1.52 14.21 -0.24
N VAL A 162 -1.46 15.49 -0.62
CA VAL A 162 -2.45 16.09 -1.52
C VAL A 162 -2.24 15.57 -2.94
N LEU A 163 -3.24 14.86 -3.47
CA LEU A 163 -3.35 14.49 -4.87
C LEU A 163 -4.23 15.53 -5.56
N SER A 164 -3.79 16.06 -6.69
CA SER A 164 -4.62 17.00 -7.47
C SER A 164 -4.76 16.59 -8.93
N LEU A 165 -5.94 16.84 -9.48
CA LEU A 165 -6.32 16.66 -10.88
C LEU A 165 -6.76 18.01 -11.42
N GLU A 166 -6.09 18.50 -12.45
CA GLU A 166 -6.50 19.70 -13.20
C GLU A 166 -6.89 19.29 -14.61
N VAL A 167 -8.08 19.68 -15.06
CA VAL A 167 -8.68 19.30 -16.34
C VAL A 167 -8.70 20.52 -17.26
N THR A 168 -8.33 20.30 -18.52
CA THR A 168 -8.49 21.24 -19.62
C THR A 168 -9.22 20.53 -20.74
N ALA A 169 -10.49 20.90 -20.93
CA ALA A 169 -11.42 20.25 -21.84
C ALA A 169 -12.58 21.18 -22.21
N ASP A 170 -13.30 20.86 -23.28
CA ASP A 170 -14.53 21.56 -23.67
C ASP A 170 -15.67 21.36 -22.66
N GLN A 171 -15.62 20.27 -21.88
CA GLN A 171 -16.56 19.97 -20.81
C GLN A 171 -15.83 19.36 -19.60
N PRO A 172 -16.26 19.68 -18.37
CA PRO A 172 -15.63 19.17 -17.14
C PRO A 172 -15.70 17.64 -17.06
N LEU A 173 -14.80 17.04 -16.27
CA LEU A 173 -14.94 15.64 -15.91
C LEU A 173 -16.00 15.49 -14.81
N LYS A 174 -16.64 14.32 -14.76
CA LYS A 174 -17.40 13.88 -13.59
C LYS A 174 -16.55 12.98 -12.72
N PHE A 175 -16.72 13.10 -11.42
CA PHE A 175 -16.20 12.21 -10.40
C PHE A 175 -17.36 11.45 -9.78
N ARG A 176 -17.32 10.12 -9.79
CA ARG A 176 -18.37 9.28 -9.19
C ARG A 176 -17.77 8.10 -8.44
N ARG A 177 -18.53 7.57 -7.48
CA ARG A 177 -18.23 6.27 -6.87
C ARG A 177 -18.59 5.17 -7.87
N GLU A 178 -17.63 4.34 -8.25
CA GLU A 178 -17.92 3.16 -9.07
C GLU A 178 -18.68 2.12 -8.22
N SER A 179 -19.75 1.53 -8.77
CA SER A 179 -20.54 0.50 -8.07
C SER A 179 -20.42 -0.83 -8.80
N ASP A 180 -20.31 -1.92 -8.04
CA ASP A 180 -19.97 -3.27 -8.50
C ASP A 180 -20.86 -3.87 -9.61
N ASP A 181 -22.01 -3.27 -9.94
CA ASP A 181 -23.12 -3.96 -10.65
C ASP A 181 -23.60 -3.34 -11.98
N THR A 182 -23.04 -2.22 -12.47
CA THR A 182 -23.65 -1.53 -13.63
C THR A 182 -22.96 -1.69 -14.97
N ASP A 183 -21.72 -2.18 -15.02
CA ASP A 183 -21.06 -2.45 -16.28
C ASP A 183 -20.23 -3.72 -16.19
N GLU A 184 -20.44 -4.67 -17.11
CA GLU A 184 -19.61 -5.88 -17.30
C GLU A 184 -18.10 -5.55 -17.42
N TYR A 185 -17.77 -4.28 -17.63
CA TYR A 185 -16.42 -3.73 -17.82
C TYR A 185 -15.74 -3.29 -16.53
N HIS A 186 -16.51 -3.00 -15.47
CA HIS A 186 -16.02 -2.48 -14.18
C HIS A 186 -16.39 -3.37 -12.99
N ALA A 187 -17.08 -4.50 -13.23
CA ALA A 187 -17.41 -5.51 -12.23
C ALA A 187 -16.20 -5.87 -11.35
N GLY A 188 -16.38 -5.74 -10.02
CA GLY A 188 -15.35 -6.02 -9.01
C GLY A 188 -14.29 -4.93 -8.80
N SER A 189 -14.38 -3.79 -9.49
CA SER A 189 -13.44 -2.67 -9.31
C SER A 189 -13.96 -1.68 -8.26
N MET A 190 -13.40 -1.73 -7.03
CA MET A 190 -13.68 -0.73 -6.00
C MET A 190 -12.82 0.53 -6.23
N GLY A 191 -13.40 1.57 -6.83
CA GLY A 191 -12.70 2.79 -7.24
C GLY A 191 -13.55 4.06 -7.24
N PHE A 192 -12.89 5.20 -7.37
CA PHE A 192 -13.55 6.44 -7.80
C PHE A 192 -13.28 6.68 -9.27
N TRP A 193 -14.35 6.74 -10.05
CA TRP A 193 -14.27 6.94 -11.48
C TRP A 193 -14.24 8.43 -11.81
N ALA A 194 -13.28 8.85 -12.64
CA ALA A 194 -13.18 10.20 -13.16
C ALA A 194 -13.24 10.17 -14.69
N GLY A 195 -14.16 10.93 -15.31
CA GLY A 195 -14.36 10.81 -16.75
C GLY A 195 -15.59 11.54 -17.31
N TRP A 196 -15.89 11.31 -18.57
CA TRP A 196 -17.13 11.77 -19.22
C TRP A 196 -18.13 10.63 -19.36
N PRO A 197 -19.23 10.62 -18.57
CA PRO A 197 -20.23 9.60 -18.72
C PRO A 197 -21.11 9.99 -19.90
N ASN A 198 -21.18 9.12 -20.91
CA ASN A 198 -22.16 9.25 -22.00
C ASN A 198 -22.10 10.60 -22.77
N ALA A 199 -20.89 11.11 -23.04
CA ALA A 199 -20.70 12.33 -23.83
C ALA A 199 -21.25 12.16 -25.26
N ALA A 200 -21.99 13.16 -25.76
CA ALA A 200 -22.47 13.16 -27.13
C ALA A 200 -21.34 13.51 -28.10
N VAL A 201 -21.19 12.73 -29.17
CA VAL A 201 -20.22 12.96 -30.25
C VAL A 201 -20.97 13.13 -31.56
N ALA A 202 -20.91 14.33 -32.12
CA ALA A 202 -21.58 14.66 -33.38
C ALA A 202 -20.86 14.04 -34.59
N PRO A 203 -21.56 13.77 -35.72
CA PRO A 203 -20.93 13.35 -36.97
C PRO A 203 -19.78 14.26 -37.41
N ASP A 204 -18.74 13.68 -38.01
CA ASP A 204 -17.51 14.37 -38.49
C ASP A 204 -16.91 15.37 -37.48
N SER A 205 -16.85 14.98 -36.22
CA SER A 205 -16.31 15.81 -35.14
C SER A 205 -15.04 15.23 -34.53
N ALA A 206 -14.36 16.05 -33.74
CA ALA A 206 -13.22 15.64 -32.93
C ALA A 206 -13.32 16.31 -31.56
N GLY A 207 -12.71 15.69 -30.57
CA GLY A 207 -12.66 16.22 -29.21
C GLY A 207 -11.40 15.78 -28.49
N ALA A 208 -11.08 16.46 -27.39
CA ALA A 208 -9.96 16.10 -26.55
C ALA A 208 -10.18 16.53 -25.10
N VAL A 209 -9.51 15.82 -24.19
CA VAL A 209 -9.35 16.21 -22.80
C VAL A 209 -7.89 16.03 -22.42
N THR A 210 -7.34 17.07 -21.81
CA THR A 210 -6.06 16.99 -21.11
C THR A 210 -6.36 17.04 -19.61
N TYR A 211 -5.76 16.14 -18.83
CA TYR A 211 -5.76 16.24 -17.38
C TYR A 211 -4.35 16.05 -16.84
N ARG A 212 -4.04 16.82 -15.80
CA ARG A 212 -2.76 16.81 -15.12
C ARG A 212 -2.96 16.30 -13.70
N LEU A 213 -2.30 15.18 -13.41
CA LEU A 213 -2.26 14.55 -12.09
C LEU A 213 -0.97 14.99 -11.40
N ARG A 214 -1.10 15.72 -10.29
CA ARG A 214 0.03 16.01 -9.39
C ARG A 214 -0.08 15.17 -8.13
N LEU A 215 1.04 14.56 -7.78
CA LEU A 215 1.18 13.64 -6.66
C LEU A 215 2.05 14.27 -5.58
N PRO A 216 1.85 13.89 -4.31
CA PRO A 216 2.73 14.32 -3.24
C PRO A 216 4.14 13.76 -3.44
N ARG A 217 5.15 14.52 -3.02
CA ARG A 217 6.54 14.02 -2.99
C ARG A 217 6.64 12.90 -1.96
N SER A 218 7.41 11.86 -2.27
CA SER A 218 7.61 10.72 -1.36
C SER A 218 8.21 11.12 0.00
N SER A 219 8.99 12.22 0.07
CA SER A 219 9.49 12.79 1.34
C SER A 219 8.42 13.52 2.17
N THR A 220 7.24 13.76 1.61
CA THR A 220 6.09 14.41 2.25
C THR A 220 4.96 13.43 2.54
N ARG A 221 5.24 12.10 2.58
CA ARG A 221 4.29 11.12 3.11
C ARG A 221 3.79 11.67 4.44
N LYS A 222 2.53 12.11 4.49
CA LYS A 222 1.88 12.35 5.77
C LYS A 222 1.83 10.98 6.43
N TRP A 223 2.67 10.81 7.44
CA TRP A 223 2.51 9.77 8.45
C TRP A 223 1.03 9.63 8.76
N ILE A 224 0.53 8.39 8.91
CA ILE A 224 -0.87 8.09 9.18
C ILE A 224 -1.36 8.99 10.32
N SER A 225 -1.88 10.15 9.98
CA SER A 225 -2.70 10.95 10.85
C SER A 225 -4.08 10.38 10.56
N PRO A 226 -4.81 9.88 11.56
CA PRO A 226 -6.21 9.60 11.39
C PRO A 226 -6.85 10.77 10.64
N HIS A 227 -7.76 10.45 9.72
CA HIS A 227 -8.64 11.48 9.20
C HIS A 227 -9.19 12.22 10.42
N PRO A 228 -9.05 13.56 10.54
CA PRO A 228 -9.43 14.25 11.76
C PRO A 228 -10.83 13.80 12.08
N GLY A 229 -10.96 13.06 13.20
CA GLY A 229 -12.24 12.51 13.62
C GLY A 229 -13.25 13.65 13.52
N GLY A 230 -14.42 13.37 12.91
CA GLY A 230 -15.44 14.40 12.73
C GLY A 230 -15.55 15.23 14.00
N ARG A 231 -15.48 16.56 13.86
CA ARG A 231 -15.37 17.51 14.97
C ARG A 231 -16.17 17.02 16.16
N ASP A 232 -15.50 16.87 17.30
CA ASP A 232 -16.16 16.66 18.57
C ASP A 232 -17.20 17.78 18.73
N THR A 233 -18.47 17.40 18.78
CA THR A 233 -19.59 18.36 18.84
C THR A 233 -19.76 18.92 20.26
N GLY A 234 -18.88 18.54 21.20
CA GLY A 234 -18.94 18.98 22.60
C GLY A 234 -20.13 18.38 23.36
N GLY A 235 -20.74 17.32 22.84
CA GLY A 235 -21.81 16.61 23.51
C GLY A 235 -21.25 15.63 24.54
N GLU A 236 -21.79 15.64 25.76
CA GLU A 236 -21.51 14.57 26.71
C GLU A 236 -22.04 13.24 26.15
N PRO A 237 -21.21 12.18 26.09
CA PRO A 237 -21.66 10.88 25.65
C PRO A 237 -22.68 10.32 26.64
N VAL A 238 -23.92 10.12 26.17
CA VAL A 238 -24.97 9.43 26.91
C VAL A 238 -24.83 7.93 26.65
N ALA A 239 -24.75 7.13 27.71
CA ALA A 239 -24.76 5.67 27.59
C ALA A 239 -26.11 5.21 26.99
N VAL A 240 -26.06 4.59 25.81
CA VAL A 240 -27.24 4.00 25.17
C VAL A 240 -27.12 2.47 25.27
N PRO A 241 -28.09 1.75 25.88
CA PRO A 241 -27.98 0.31 26.16
C PRO A 241 -27.73 -0.58 24.93
N ASP A 242 -28.08 -0.09 23.75
CA ASP A 242 -28.00 -0.75 22.45
C ASP A 242 -27.04 -0.02 21.48
N ALA A 243 -26.19 0.89 21.99
CA ALA A 243 -25.15 1.49 21.18
C ALA A 243 -24.19 0.42 20.64
N LEU A 244 -24.16 0.29 19.31
CA LEU A 244 -23.10 -0.43 18.62
C LEU A 244 -21.83 0.43 18.69
N ALA A 245 -20.99 0.17 19.70
CA ALA A 245 -19.62 0.65 19.64
C ALA A 245 -18.97 0.07 18.38
N PRO A 246 -18.19 0.84 17.60
CA PRO A 246 -17.34 0.25 16.57
C PRO A 246 -16.53 -0.83 17.27
N ALA A 247 -16.76 -2.09 16.90
CA ALA A 247 -16.07 -3.20 17.55
C ALA A 247 -14.58 -2.86 17.55
N LEU A 248 -13.98 -2.77 18.74
CA LEU A 248 -12.53 -2.77 18.89
C LEU A 248 -12.04 -3.87 17.97
N LYS A 249 -11.25 -3.51 16.94
CA LYS A 249 -10.76 -4.51 15.98
C LYS A 249 -10.18 -5.66 16.80
N ASN A 250 -10.79 -6.84 16.70
CA ASN A 250 -10.30 -8.01 17.41
C ASN A 250 -8.79 -8.12 17.18
N LEU A 251 -8.02 -8.38 18.24
CA LEU A 251 -6.58 -8.57 18.11
C LEU A 251 -6.34 -9.90 17.40
N VAL A 252 -6.30 -9.83 16.07
CA VAL A 252 -5.95 -10.94 15.19
C VAL A 252 -4.48 -10.80 14.85
N LEU A 253 -3.68 -11.73 15.35
CA LEU A 253 -2.28 -11.89 14.98
C LEU A 253 -2.19 -12.91 13.86
N ILE A 254 -1.33 -12.65 12.87
CA ILE A 254 -1.10 -13.53 11.73
C ILE A 254 0.41 -13.79 11.59
N PRO A 255 0.88 -15.06 11.62
CA PRO A 255 0.13 -16.26 11.98
C PRO A 255 -0.44 -16.18 13.40
N ALA A 256 -1.50 -16.95 13.67
CA ALA A 256 -2.04 -17.06 15.01
C ALA A 256 -0.97 -17.68 15.93
N PRO A 257 -0.62 -17.04 17.06
CA PRO A 257 0.34 -17.60 17.98
C PRO A 257 -0.25 -18.82 18.69
N GLN A 258 0.63 -19.68 19.19
CA GLN A 258 0.23 -20.86 19.97
C GLN A 258 -0.58 -20.48 21.22
N GLN A 259 -0.18 -19.41 21.90
CA GLN A 259 -0.87 -18.89 23.08
C GLN A 259 -0.90 -17.36 23.04
N MET A 260 -2.08 -16.80 23.29
CA MET A 260 -2.29 -15.36 23.41
C MET A 260 -3.37 -15.04 24.43
N GLU A 261 -3.08 -14.08 25.29
CA GLU A 261 -4.01 -13.50 26.25
C GLU A 261 -3.99 -11.96 26.07
N PRO A 262 -5.09 -11.33 25.63
CA PRO A 262 -5.22 -9.88 25.66
C PRO A 262 -5.16 -9.36 27.10
N LEU A 263 -4.46 -8.25 27.31
CA LEU A 263 -4.43 -7.54 28.60
C LEU A 263 -5.27 -6.26 28.50
N GLU A 264 -5.81 -5.80 29.62
CA GLU A 264 -6.76 -4.68 29.65
C GLU A 264 -6.15 -3.33 29.28
N GLN A 265 -4.84 -3.17 29.50
CA GLN A 265 -4.16 -1.89 29.37
C GLN A 265 -3.03 -1.96 28.34
N ASP A 266 -2.94 -0.90 27.54
CA ASP A 266 -1.91 -0.75 26.52
C ASP A 266 -0.64 -0.09 27.05
N PHE A 267 0.45 -0.27 26.32
CA PHE A 267 1.67 0.53 26.46
C PHE A 267 1.62 1.74 25.52
N VAL A 268 1.82 2.95 26.04
CA VAL A 268 1.86 4.18 25.21
C VAL A 268 3.27 4.41 24.69
N LEU A 269 3.43 4.43 23.37
CA LEU A 269 4.70 4.74 22.69
C LEU A 269 4.86 6.25 22.52
N ASN A 270 6.01 6.79 22.91
CA ASN A 270 6.37 8.21 22.73
C ASN A 270 7.88 8.39 22.53
N GLU A 271 8.31 9.63 22.33
CA GLU A 271 9.72 9.98 22.09
C GLU A 271 10.63 9.69 23.29
N ASP A 272 10.08 9.69 24.51
CA ASP A 272 10.80 9.35 25.74
C ASP A 272 10.91 7.83 25.95
N THR A 273 10.19 7.02 25.18
CA THR A 273 10.25 5.56 25.26
C THR A 273 11.65 5.07 24.93
N ARG A 274 12.21 4.28 25.85
CA ARG A 274 13.58 3.75 25.75
C ARG A 274 13.54 2.34 25.15
N LEU A 275 14.40 2.06 24.18
CA LEU A 275 14.65 0.70 23.69
C LEU A 275 15.97 0.20 24.26
N LEU A 276 15.90 -0.84 25.09
CA LEU A 276 17.09 -1.47 25.64
C LEU A 276 17.73 -2.35 24.58
N VAL A 277 18.99 -2.07 24.28
CA VAL A 277 19.88 -2.90 23.46
C VAL A 277 21.16 -3.09 24.26
N PRO A 278 21.37 -4.26 24.89
CA PRO A 278 22.55 -4.50 25.70
C PRO A 278 23.84 -4.23 24.92
N ALA A 279 24.87 -3.70 25.56
CA ALA A 279 26.18 -3.48 24.90
C ALA A 279 26.81 -4.79 24.37
N SER A 280 26.43 -5.93 24.96
CA SER A 280 26.81 -7.28 24.55
C SER A 280 25.95 -7.86 23.42
N ALA A 281 24.98 -7.11 22.89
CA ALA A 281 24.06 -7.61 21.88
C ALA A 281 24.82 -8.09 20.63
N THR A 282 24.51 -9.31 20.20
CA THR A 282 25.06 -9.88 18.98
C THR A 282 24.49 -9.17 17.75
N ALA A 283 25.21 -9.24 16.62
CA ALA A 283 24.72 -8.70 15.35
C ALA A 283 23.34 -9.28 14.94
N ALA A 284 23.00 -10.47 15.42
CA ALA A 284 21.72 -11.10 15.19
C ALA A 284 20.62 -10.53 16.10
N GLU A 285 20.90 -10.20 17.36
CA GLU A 285 19.94 -9.56 18.28
C GLU A 285 19.64 -8.12 17.85
N LEU A 286 20.64 -7.42 17.32
CA LEU A 286 20.45 -6.09 16.74
C LEU A 286 19.39 -6.10 15.62
N ARG A 287 19.27 -7.18 14.85
CA ARG A 287 18.26 -7.28 13.78
C ARG A 287 16.83 -7.20 14.31
N ALA A 288 16.52 -7.85 15.43
CA ALA A 288 15.18 -7.78 16.02
C ALA A 288 14.85 -6.36 16.50
N THR A 289 15.82 -5.67 17.10
CA THR A 289 15.65 -4.28 17.54
C THR A 289 15.56 -3.32 16.35
N ASP A 290 16.32 -3.57 15.28
CA ASP A 290 16.28 -2.79 14.06
C ASP A 290 14.95 -2.94 13.32
N GLU A 291 14.32 -4.12 13.32
CA GLU A 291 12.97 -4.32 12.78
C GLU A 291 11.93 -3.44 13.48
N ILE A 292 11.98 -3.36 14.81
CA ILE A 292 11.06 -2.53 15.60
C ILE A 292 11.31 -1.06 15.32
N ARG A 293 12.58 -0.62 15.35
CA ARG A 293 12.95 0.77 15.08
C ARG A 293 12.60 1.21 13.66
N ALA A 294 12.90 0.36 12.67
CA ALA A 294 12.56 0.61 11.28
C ALA A 294 11.04 0.75 11.13
N CYS A 295 10.25 -0.19 11.68
CA CYS A 295 8.80 -0.10 11.68
C CYS A 295 8.27 1.21 12.31
N LEU A 296 8.74 1.56 13.50
CA LEU A 296 8.31 2.77 14.21
C LEU A 296 8.66 4.05 13.44
N ARG A 297 9.90 4.13 12.94
CA ARG A 297 10.37 5.28 12.17
C ARG A 297 9.69 5.38 10.81
N GLU A 298 9.56 4.26 10.09
CA GLU A 298 9.13 4.20 8.68
C GLU A 298 7.62 4.08 8.49
N ARG A 299 6.86 3.76 9.54
CA ARG A 299 5.39 3.76 9.52
C ARG A 299 4.74 4.83 10.40
N PHE A 300 5.42 5.30 11.44
CA PHE A 300 4.84 6.21 12.44
C PHE A 300 5.71 7.45 12.74
N GLY A 301 6.87 7.61 12.09
CA GLY A 301 7.76 8.74 12.33
C GLY A 301 8.43 8.77 13.71
N LEU A 302 8.26 7.73 14.54
CA LEU A 302 8.76 7.68 15.90
C LEU A 302 10.17 7.09 15.96
N SER A 303 11.11 7.84 16.54
CA SER A 303 12.49 7.39 16.77
C SER A 303 12.74 7.17 18.25
N LEU A 304 12.85 5.91 18.67
CA LEU A 304 13.10 5.55 20.08
C LEU A 304 14.54 5.85 20.50
N ARG A 305 14.70 6.29 21.76
CA ARG A 305 16.00 6.42 22.39
C ARG A 305 16.57 5.04 22.74
N VAL A 306 17.71 4.68 22.14
CA VAL A 306 18.42 3.43 22.48
C VAL A 306 19.25 3.63 23.73
N VAL A 307 19.18 2.67 24.66
CA VAL A 307 19.96 2.63 25.90
C VAL A 307 20.63 1.27 26.06
N ASP A 308 21.78 1.22 26.71
CA ASP A 308 22.55 -0.01 26.97
C ASP A 308 22.18 -0.67 28.31
N SER A 309 21.51 0.07 29.20
CA SER A 309 21.04 -0.37 30.51
C SER A 309 19.78 0.40 30.92
N LEU A 310 18.94 -0.19 31.77
CA LEU A 310 17.73 0.48 32.28
C LEU A 310 18.05 1.56 33.32
N GLY A 311 19.23 1.47 33.96
CA GLY A 311 19.72 2.42 34.97
C GLY A 311 18.76 2.61 36.15
N ALA A 312 18.87 3.74 36.84
CA ALA A 312 18.04 4.08 37.99
C ALA A 312 16.55 4.25 37.67
N GLY A 313 16.20 4.52 36.40
CA GLY A 313 14.81 4.66 35.96
C GLY A 313 14.04 3.34 35.87
N GLY A 314 14.73 2.20 36.06
CA GLY A 314 14.13 0.87 36.04
C GLY A 314 13.37 0.58 34.74
N ALA A 315 12.40 -0.33 34.82
CA ALA A 315 11.59 -0.77 33.69
C ALA A 315 10.36 0.13 33.43
N THR A 316 10.54 1.45 33.51
CA THR A 316 9.45 2.42 33.23
C THR A 316 9.63 3.02 31.83
N ASN A 317 8.55 3.04 31.03
CA ASN A 317 8.54 3.53 29.65
C ASN A 317 9.68 2.93 28.80
N CYS A 318 9.79 1.60 28.77
CA CYS A 318 10.85 0.91 28.04
C CYS A 318 10.40 -0.35 27.29
N LEU A 319 11.06 -0.62 26.17
CA LEU A 319 11.02 -1.89 25.43
C LEU A 319 12.32 -2.65 25.71
N VAL A 320 12.21 -3.88 26.19
CA VAL A 320 13.34 -4.78 26.43
C VAL A 320 13.23 -5.94 25.45
N VAL A 321 14.24 -6.07 24.58
CA VAL A 321 14.30 -7.10 23.54
C VAL A 321 15.60 -7.88 23.68
N GLY A 322 15.54 -9.21 23.71
CA GLY A 322 16.75 -10.03 23.66
C GLY A 322 16.58 -11.41 24.26
N GLN A 323 17.69 -12.06 24.60
CA GLN A 323 17.68 -13.37 25.24
C GLN A 323 17.96 -13.21 26.75
N PRO A 324 17.17 -13.83 27.64
CA PRO A 324 17.35 -13.68 29.08
C PRO A 324 18.70 -14.20 29.58
N LEU A 325 19.32 -15.14 28.86
CA LEU A 325 20.66 -15.65 29.17
C LEU A 325 21.75 -14.57 29.06
N TRP A 326 21.56 -13.57 28.20
CA TRP A 326 22.56 -12.57 27.83
C TRP A 326 22.20 -11.15 28.26
N SER A 327 21.01 -10.95 28.85
CA SER A 327 20.52 -9.66 29.34
C SER A 327 20.00 -9.80 30.78
N PRO A 328 20.73 -9.27 31.79
CA PRO A 328 20.29 -9.27 33.18
C PRO A 328 18.95 -8.57 33.39
N GLU A 329 18.69 -7.49 32.67
CA GLU A 329 17.43 -6.75 32.70
C GLU A 329 16.27 -7.58 32.14
N ALA A 330 16.48 -8.24 31.00
CA ALA A 330 15.49 -9.18 30.46
C ALA A 330 15.24 -10.33 31.45
N ALA A 331 16.29 -10.90 32.05
CA ALA A 331 16.16 -11.96 33.05
C ALA A 331 15.38 -11.51 34.30
N ALA A 332 15.59 -10.28 34.75
CA ALA A 332 14.84 -9.71 35.89
C ALA A 332 13.36 -9.53 35.56
N LEU A 333 13.05 -9.03 34.36
CA LEU A 333 11.68 -8.91 33.87
C LEU A 333 11.02 -10.28 33.66
N CYS A 334 11.75 -11.28 33.17
CA CYS A 334 11.25 -12.64 33.06
C CYS A 334 10.83 -13.21 34.42
N ARG A 335 11.66 -13.02 35.46
CA ARG A 335 11.31 -13.43 36.83
C ARG A 335 10.07 -12.71 37.36
N ARG A 336 9.93 -11.41 37.07
CA ARG A 336 8.76 -10.61 37.47
C ARG A 336 7.47 -11.09 36.81
N GLU A 337 7.52 -11.45 35.54
CA GLU A 337 6.36 -11.89 34.75
C GLU A 337 6.07 -13.40 34.83
N GLY A 338 6.94 -14.17 35.49
CA GLY A 338 6.87 -15.63 35.47
C GLY A 338 7.07 -16.19 34.06
N VAL A 339 7.91 -15.55 33.24
CA VAL A 339 8.24 -15.97 31.88
C VAL A 339 9.44 -16.91 31.92
N GLN A 340 9.34 -18.04 31.22
CA GLN A 340 10.44 -18.99 31.08
C GLN A 340 10.68 -19.28 29.60
N VAL A 341 11.86 -18.88 29.13
CA VAL A 341 12.28 -19.05 27.75
C VAL A 341 13.68 -19.63 27.76
N THR A 342 13.80 -20.79 27.13
CA THR A 342 15.02 -21.58 27.01
C THR A 342 15.12 -22.15 25.59
N PRO A 343 16.30 -22.61 25.16
CA PRO A 343 16.45 -23.28 23.86
C PRO A 343 15.57 -24.53 23.66
N TYR A 344 14.97 -25.07 24.72
CA TYR A 344 14.13 -26.27 24.68
C TYR A 344 12.64 -25.99 24.93
N ASP A 345 12.32 -24.86 25.57
CA ASP A 345 10.96 -24.47 25.89
C ASP A 345 10.86 -22.92 25.88
N PRO A 346 10.13 -22.31 24.95
CA PRO A 346 9.28 -22.95 23.93
C PRO A 346 10.05 -23.64 22.78
N GLY A 347 11.38 -23.58 22.79
CA GLY A 347 12.23 -24.25 21.82
C GLY A 347 12.74 -23.33 20.70
N PRO A 348 13.41 -23.89 19.68
CA PRO A 348 13.97 -23.11 18.57
C PRO A 348 12.95 -22.19 17.91
N GLU A 349 13.37 -20.97 17.57
CA GLU A 349 12.51 -19.91 17.00
C GLU A 349 11.36 -19.43 17.92
N GLY A 350 11.21 -19.98 19.12
CA GLY A 350 10.15 -19.61 20.04
C GLY A 350 10.46 -18.37 20.87
N TYR A 351 9.43 -17.71 21.37
CA TYR A 351 9.54 -16.46 22.13
C TYR A 351 8.36 -16.25 23.10
N GLU A 352 8.57 -15.36 24.06
CA GLU A 352 7.50 -14.73 24.84
C GLU A 352 7.53 -13.20 24.66
N LEU A 353 6.34 -12.62 24.57
CA LEU A 353 6.10 -11.20 24.47
C LEU A 353 5.06 -10.78 25.50
N VAL A 354 5.39 -9.82 26.35
CA VAL A 354 4.49 -9.25 27.35
C VAL A 354 4.45 -7.73 27.17
N VAL A 355 3.27 -7.18 26.92
CA VAL A 355 3.02 -5.74 26.81
C VAL A 355 2.26 -5.28 28.05
N ARG A 356 2.96 -4.59 28.96
CA ARG A 356 2.39 -3.94 30.15
C ARG A 356 2.31 -2.42 29.93
N PRO A 357 1.55 -1.67 30.73
CA PRO A 357 1.44 -0.21 30.58
C PRO A 357 2.77 0.54 30.80
N ASP A 358 3.66 -0.03 31.61
CA ASP A 358 4.93 0.55 32.01
C ASP A 358 6.13 0.03 31.21
N TYR A 359 6.06 -1.18 30.63
CA TYR A 359 7.12 -1.75 29.79
C TYR A 359 6.63 -2.81 28.83
N VAL A 360 7.48 -3.11 27.86
CA VAL A 360 7.34 -4.24 26.95
C VAL A 360 8.53 -5.16 27.13
N LEU A 361 8.27 -6.45 27.30
CA LEU A 361 9.28 -7.49 27.35
C LEU A 361 9.11 -8.41 26.15
N LEU A 362 10.13 -8.51 25.30
CA LEU A 362 10.21 -9.48 24.21
C LEU A 362 11.47 -10.33 24.40
N VAL A 363 11.27 -11.62 24.65
CA VAL A 363 12.37 -12.56 24.88
C VAL A 363 12.28 -13.78 23.98
N GLY A 364 13.36 -14.08 23.26
CA GLY A 364 13.47 -15.26 22.41
C GLY A 364 14.25 -16.40 23.07
N ALA A 365 13.92 -17.64 22.69
CA ALA A 365 14.68 -18.84 23.04
C ALA A 365 16.04 -18.87 22.36
N ASP A 366 16.10 -18.26 21.18
CA ASP A 366 17.29 -17.97 20.41
C ASP A 366 17.11 -16.61 19.72
N THR A 367 18.05 -16.27 18.83
CA THR A 367 18.00 -14.98 18.14
C THR A 367 16.92 -14.92 17.04
N ALA A 368 16.56 -16.04 16.44
CA ALA A 368 15.45 -16.10 15.49
C ALA A 368 14.11 -15.89 16.21
N GLY A 369 13.95 -16.43 17.42
CA GLY A 369 12.79 -16.20 18.28
C GLY A 369 12.62 -14.73 18.64
N CYS A 370 13.70 -14.02 18.98
CA CYS A 370 13.65 -12.56 19.19
C CYS A 370 13.15 -11.83 17.93
N TYR A 371 13.66 -12.24 16.77
CA TYR A 371 13.26 -11.65 15.50
C TYR A 371 11.80 -11.92 15.13
N TYR A 372 11.31 -13.15 15.28
CA TYR A 372 9.91 -13.49 15.01
C TYR A 372 8.95 -12.87 16.02
N GLY A 373 9.35 -12.74 17.28
CA GLY A 373 8.57 -11.99 18.26
C GLY A 373 8.51 -10.50 17.97
N ALA A 374 9.55 -9.91 17.35
CA ALA A 374 9.48 -8.55 16.83
C ALA A 374 8.45 -8.42 15.70
N GLN A 375 8.29 -9.44 14.84
CA GLN A 375 7.23 -9.46 13.82
C GLN A 375 5.84 -9.42 14.46
N THR A 376 5.64 -10.16 15.56
CA THR A 376 4.39 -10.12 16.33
C THR A 376 4.18 -8.77 17.02
N LEU A 377 5.21 -8.22 17.65
CA LEU A 377 5.14 -6.90 18.30
C LEU A 377 4.69 -5.80 17.33
N LYS A 378 5.21 -5.82 16.09
CA LYS A 378 4.80 -4.86 15.04
C LYS A 378 3.31 -4.92 14.70
N GLN A 379 2.64 -6.05 14.91
CA GLN A 379 1.19 -6.23 14.71
C GLN A 379 0.36 -5.76 15.92
N LEU A 380 1.00 -5.58 17.08
CA LEU A 380 0.36 -4.99 18.27
C LEU A 380 0.34 -3.46 18.23
N ILE A 381 1.08 -2.82 17.32
CA ILE A 381 1.08 -1.37 17.17
C ILE A 381 -0.27 -0.92 16.64
N ASP A 382 -0.93 -0.02 17.37
CA ASP A 382 -2.21 0.57 17.00
C ASP A 382 -2.18 2.08 17.22
N VAL A 383 -3.03 2.81 16.49
CA VAL A 383 -3.23 4.25 16.68
C VAL A 383 -4.64 4.43 17.22
N ARG A 384 -4.73 4.91 18.46
CA ARG A 384 -6.02 5.14 19.13
C ARG A 384 -6.76 6.34 18.49
N PRO A 385 -8.08 6.46 18.68
CA PRO A 385 -8.86 7.57 18.11
C PRO A 385 -8.37 8.98 18.54
N ASP A 386 -7.68 9.06 19.68
CA ASP A 386 -7.06 10.27 20.21
C ASP A 386 -5.60 10.48 19.72
N GLU A 387 -5.25 9.82 18.61
CA GLU A 387 -3.95 9.89 17.92
C GLU A 387 -2.76 9.31 18.70
N ARG A 388 -2.97 8.74 19.89
CA ARG A 388 -1.90 8.08 20.64
C ARG A 388 -1.46 6.80 19.95
N LEU A 389 -0.15 6.68 19.72
CA LEU A 389 0.48 5.44 19.30
C LEU A 389 0.62 4.51 20.50
N VAL A 390 0.10 3.30 20.38
CA VAL A 390 0.12 2.32 21.46
C VAL A 390 0.61 0.96 20.96
N LEU A 391 1.12 0.15 21.88
CA LEU A 391 1.16 -1.30 21.73
C LEU A 391 0.02 -1.88 22.54
N ARG A 392 -0.85 -2.64 21.88
CA ARG A 392 -2.00 -3.25 22.55
C ARG A 392 -1.53 -4.23 23.62
N GLY A 393 -2.12 -4.13 24.80
CA GLY A 393 -1.83 -5.02 25.92
C GLY A 393 -2.05 -6.48 25.56
N ALA A 394 -1.02 -7.30 25.68
CA ALA A 394 -1.09 -8.73 25.41
C ALA A 394 0.05 -9.50 26.07
N ARG A 395 -0.21 -10.75 26.42
CA ARG A 395 0.79 -11.79 26.68
C ARG A 395 0.73 -12.82 25.56
N VAL A 396 1.85 -13.05 24.90
CA VAL A 396 1.99 -13.99 23.78
C VAL A 396 3.14 -14.94 24.09
N ARG A 397 2.87 -16.24 23.98
CA ARG A 397 3.90 -17.28 23.97
C ARG A 397 3.73 -18.07 22.69
N ASP A 398 4.79 -18.19 21.91
CA ASP A 398 4.66 -18.66 20.54
C ASP A 398 5.91 -19.42 20.08
N TRP A 399 5.69 -20.40 19.21
CA TRP A 399 6.69 -21.23 18.55
C TRP A 399 6.08 -21.88 17.31
N PRO A 400 6.89 -22.25 16.31
CA PRO A 400 6.36 -22.81 15.08
C PRO A 400 5.95 -24.28 15.23
N ASP A 401 4.87 -24.68 14.56
CA ASP A 401 4.53 -26.11 14.40
C ASP A 401 5.56 -26.85 13.53
N PHE A 402 6.11 -26.14 12.53
CA PHE A 402 7.07 -26.67 11.58
C PHE A 402 8.33 -25.81 11.53
N GLY A 403 9.49 -26.44 11.72
CA GLY A 403 10.79 -25.78 11.56
C GLY A 403 11.13 -25.40 10.12
N PHE A 404 10.38 -25.91 9.13
CA PHE A 404 10.50 -25.54 7.72
C PHE A 404 9.22 -24.84 7.25
N ARG A 405 9.31 -23.55 6.95
CA ARG A 405 8.22 -22.72 6.40
C ARG A 405 8.74 -22.02 5.16
N GLY A 406 8.66 -22.74 4.03
CA GLY A 406 9.27 -22.34 2.77
C GLY A 406 8.31 -21.75 1.76
N VAL A 407 8.82 -20.86 0.92
CA VAL A 407 8.14 -20.37 -0.29
C VAL A 407 9.02 -20.61 -1.50
N HIS A 408 8.40 -21.09 -2.58
CA HIS A 408 9.05 -21.33 -3.86
C HIS A 408 8.91 -20.11 -4.77
N LEU A 409 10.03 -19.58 -5.28
CA LEU A 409 10.06 -18.38 -6.14
C LEU A 409 10.97 -18.61 -7.35
N LEU A 410 10.66 -17.94 -8.46
CA LEU A 410 11.40 -18.05 -9.73
C LEU A 410 12.49 -16.98 -9.83
N ALA A 411 13.67 -17.31 -10.35
CA ALA A 411 14.74 -16.35 -10.59
C ALA A 411 14.68 -15.74 -12.02
N ASP A 412 14.15 -14.52 -12.14
CA ASP A 412 14.08 -13.74 -13.39
C ASP A 412 14.77 -12.35 -13.24
N ASP A 413 14.66 -11.49 -14.26
CA ASP A 413 15.27 -10.17 -14.33
C ASP A 413 14.61 -9.11 -13.42
N TYR A 414 13.44 -9.40 -12.85
CA TYR A 414 12.75 -8.54 -11.87
C TYR A 414 12.77 -9.13 -10.46
N ALA A 415 13.25 -10.38 -10.30
CA ALA A 415 13.22 -11.13 -9.07
C ALA A 415 13.88 -10.39 -7.91
N LEU A 416 15.04 -9.74 -8.10
CA LEU A 416 15.70 -9.05 -7.00
C LEU A 416 14.83 -7.92 -6.41
N GLU A 417 14.31 -7.04 -7.26
CA GLU A 417 13.50 -5.90 -6.81
C GLU A 417 12.20 -6.39 -6.17
N TRP A 418 11.46 -7.25 -6.89
CA TRP A 418 10.15 -7.71 -6.44
C TRP A 418 10.22 -8.65 -5.24
N GLN A 419 11.13 -9.63 -5.24
CA GLN A 419 11.27 -10.58 -4.14
C GLN A 419 11.85 -9.92 -2.89
N THR A 420 12.68 -8.89 -3.00
CA THR A 420 13.08 -8.08 -1.84
C THR A 420 11.86 -7.48 -1.16
N GLN A 421 10.93 -6.89 -1.92
CA GLN A 421 9.69 -6.36 -1.37
C GLN A 421 8.80 -7.47 -0.79
N LEU A 422 8.69 -8.61 -1.46
CA LEU A 422 7.92 -9.75 -0.98
C LEU A 422 8.47 -10.29 0.34
N ILE A 423 9.80 -10.47 0.44
CA ILE A 423 10.49 -10.94 1.64
C ILE A 423 10.23 -9.97 2.80
N SER A 424 10.56 -8.69 2.63
CA SER A 424 10.50 -7.72 3.71
C SER A 424 9.07 -7.37 4.14
N ASN A 425 8.12 -7.29 3.20
CA ASN A 425 6.76 -6.79 3.49
C ASN A 425 5.73 -7.90 3.74
N VAL A 426 6.00 -9.14 3.31
CA VAL A 426 5.02 -10.23 3.38
C VAL A 426 5.61 -11.45 4.10
N LEU A 427 6.67 -12.05 3.58
CA LEU A 427 7.16 -13.34 4.09
C LEU A 427 7.76 -13.22 5.50
N ALA A 428 8.56 -12.19 5.74
CA ALA A 428 9.18 -11.96 7.05
C ALA A 428 8.13 -11.66 8.13
N PRO A 429 7.16 -10.73 7.91
CA PRO A 429 6.04 -10.54 8.84
C PRO A 429 5.24 -11.82 9.12
N LEU A 430 5.12 -12.71 8.13
CA LEU A 430 4.44 -14.00 8.26
C LEU A 430 5.32 -15.12 8.85
N LYS A 431 6.54 -14.79 9.29
CA LYS A 431 7.50 -15.71 9.90
C LYS A 431 7.93 -16.87 8.99
N THR A 432 7.86 -16.71 7.67
CA THR A 432 8.50 -17.62 6.70
C THR A 432 10.00 -17.65 6.97
N ASN A 433 10.64 -18.82 6.88
CA ASN A 433 12.05 -18.99 7.25
C ASN A 433 12.93 -19.65 6.19
N ASN A 434 12.37 -20.08 5.05
CA ASN A 434 13.16 -20.65 3.96
C ASN A 434 12.70 -20.09 2.61
N LEU A 435 13.66 -19.84 1.72
CA LEU A 435 13.42 -19.50 0.33
C LEU A 435 13.89 -20.64 -0.58
N ILE A 436 12.98 -21.19 -1.38
CA ILE A 436 13.32 -22.17 -2.41
C ILE A 436 13.36 -21.42 -3.74
N LEU A 437 14.56 -21.09 -4.21
CA LEU A 437 14.75 -20.36 -5.46
C LEU A 437 14.91 -21.34 -6.64
N GLU A 438 13.99 -21.28 -7.61
CA GLU A 438 14.14 -21.93 -8.92
C GLU A 438 15.26 -21.21 -9.69
N CYS A 439 16.34 -21.93 -9.99
CA CYS A 439 17.59 -21.34 -10.50
C CYS A 439 17.95 -21.79 -11.94
N GLU A 440 17.09 -22.52 -12.62
CA GLU A 440 17.27 -22.98 -14.01
C GLU A 440 17.51 -21.82 -15.00
N TYR A 441 17.00 -20.63 -14.68
CA TYR A 441 17.22 -19.40 -15.46
C TYR A 441 18.31 -18.47 -14.90
N GLY A 442 19.13 -18.97 -13.97
CA GLY A 442 20.34 -18.28 -13.54
C GLY A 442 21.37 -18.14 -14.67
N LYS A 443 22.06 -17.00 -14.70
CA LYS A 443 23.19 -16.77 -15.63
C LYS A 443 24.45 -17.45 -15.10
N TRP A 444 24.65 -18.72 -15.48
CA TRP A 444 25.75 -19.57 -15.03
C TRP A 444 27.03 -19.41 -15.85
N ASP A 445 28.16 -19.08 -15.20
CA ASP A 445 29.45 -18.88 -15.89
C ASP A 445 29.98 -20.12 -16.62
N SER A 446 29.68 -21.33 -16.15
CA SER A 446 30.16 -22.58 -16.74
C SER A 446 29.44 -22.95 -18.05
N HIS A 447 28.21 -22.46 -18.22
CA HIS A 447 27.35 -22.72 -19.37
C HIS A 447 26.62 -21.43 -19.80
N PRO A 448 27.35 -20.41 -20.26
CA PRO A 448 26.77 -19.12 -20.63
C PRO A 448 25.78 -19.23 -21.80
N GLU A 449 25.87 -20.28 -22.61
CA GLU A 449 24.94 -20.57 -23.71
C GLU A 449 23.51 -20.88 -23.25
N LEU A 450 23.32 -21.28 -22.00
CA LEU A 450 22.00 -21.53 -21.41
C LEU A 450 21.30 -20.24 -20.96
N ALA A 451 22.05 -19.15 -20.82
CA ALA A 451 21.57 -17.89 -20.28
C ALA A 451 20.43 -17.31 -21.15
N GLN A 452 19.28 -17.08 -20.51
CA GLN A 452 18.19 -16.34 -21.13
C GLN A 452 18.41 -14.83 -20.94
N PRO A 453 17.94 -13.98 -21.88
CA PRO A 453 18.06 -12.52 -21.74
C PRO A 453 17.48 -12.00 -20.42
N TRP A 454 16.33 -12.55 -20.02
CA TRP A 454 15.58 -12.26 -18.79
C TRP A 454 16.02 -13.09 -17.58
N GLY A 455 17.10 -13.88 -17.69
CA GLY A 455 17.63 -14.66 -16.56
C GLY A 455 18.29 -13.80 -15.49
N MET A 456 18.18 -14.21 -14.23
CA MET A 456 18.77 -13.49 -13.09
C MET A 456 20.30 -13.63 -13.08
N SER A 457 21.03 -12.56 -12.73
CA SER A 457 22.48 -12.62 -12.58
C SER A 457 22.89 -13.28 -11.25
N LYS A 458 24.09 -13.89 -11.20
CA LYS A 458 24.62 -14.42 -9.93
C LYS A 458 24.84 -13.35 -8.87
N GLU A 459 25.08 -12.11 -9.28
CA GLU A 459 25.21 -10.99 -8.35
C GLU A 459 23.87 -10.66 -7.70
N ASP A 460 22.81 -10.57 -8.50
CA ASP A 460 21.45 -10.36 -8.00
C ASP A 460 21.03 -11.50 -7.08
N MET A 461 21.36 -12.76 -7.42
CA MET A 461 21.09 -13.91 -6.55
C MET A 461 21.79 -13.80 -5.19
N ARG A 462 23.05 -13.32 -5.16
CA ARG A 462 23.77 -13.08 -3.89
C ARG A 462 23.13 -11.97 -3.07
N GLN A 463 22.70 -10.89 -3.74
CA GLN A 463 22.01 -9.79 -3.08
C GLN A 463 20.67 -10.24 -2.50
N LEU A 464 19.89 -11.01 -3.26
CA LEU A 464 18.63 -11.59 -2.78
C LEU A 464 18.86 -12.52 -1.58
N LYS A 465 19.90 -13.37 -1.63
CA LYS A 465 20.30 -14.21 -0.49
C LYS A 465 20.63 -13.37 0.74
N ALA A 466 21.39 -12.29 0.60
CA ALA A 466 21.72 -11.41 1.72
C ALA A 466 20.48 -10.73 2.32
N VAL A 467 19.49 -10.37 1.47
CA VAL A 467 18.18 -9.88 1.94
C VAL A 467 17.45 -10.96 2.74
N ALA A 468 17.38 -12.19 2.25
CA ALA A 468 16.75 -13.31 2.95
C ALA A 468 17.41 -13.57 4.33
N GLU A 469 18.74 -13.64 4.38
CA GLU A 469 19.49 -13.89 5.62
C GLU A 469 19.30 -12.79 6.67
N LYS A 470 19.17 -11.54 6.24
CA LYS A 470 18.83 -10.42 7.12
C LYS A 470 17.49 -10.64 7.83
N HIS A 471 16.56 -11.33 7.18
CA HIS A 471 15.24 -11.62 7.70
C HIS A 471 15.12 -13.03 8.31
N PHE A 472 16.26 -13.66 8.67
CA PHE A 472 16.34 -15.02 9.23
C PHE A 472 15.76 -16.10 8.30
N MET A 473 15.74 -15.84 6.99
CA MET A 473 15.42 -16.84 5.98
C MET A 473 16.68 -17.51 5.45
N ARG A 474 16.60 -18.82 5.23
CA ARG A 474 17.68 -19.65 4.69
C ARG A 474 17.56 -19.83 3.19
#